data_AF-A0AAW2PK63-F1
#
_entry.id   AF-A0AAW2PK63-F1
#
_cell.length_a   1.000
_cell.length_b   1.000
_cell.length_c   1.000
_cell.angle_alpha   90.00
_cell.angle_beta   90.00
_cell.angle_gamma   90.00
#
_symmetry.space_group_name_H-M   'P 1'
#
loop_
_entity.id
_entity.type
_entity.pdbx_description
1 polymer ?
#
loop_
_entity_poly.entity_id
_entity_poly.type
_entity_poly.pdbx_seq_one_letter_code
_entity_poly.pdbx_strand_id
1 'polypeptide(L)'
;MSGYQIAAFLEPSYGNGSIVETFLAEFKRAAENVVQLLKEQPTIFAHSQNTFDGSGIRRLLSNKFELDKTLDSALKGAPRDRNGKISKEYLGVAIDSLAASAGLPPLGAVDQMDDIMNEAIKMFDAGDSKTVKEDEFKKLLTEILGSIMLQLEGNPVSVSITRSCMSQLLRPPPSCSRRRHS
;
A
#
# COMPACT_ATOMS: atom_id res chain seq x y z
N MET A 1 -14.42 14.19 61.03
CA MET A 1 -15.48 14.79 60.20
C MET A 1 -14.88 16.04 59.56
N SER A 2 -14.03 15.91 58.55
CA SER A 2 -14.35 15.89 57.11
C SER A 2 -15.35 16.98 56.71
N GLY A 3 -14.83 18.18 56.41
CA GLY A 3 -15.53 19.24 55.71
C GLY A 3 -14.87 19.41 54.35
N TYR A 4 -15.55 18.97 53.30
CA TYR A 4 -15.11 19.16 51.91
C TYR A 4 -15.34 20.62 51.51
N GLN A 5 -14.27 21.33 51.16
CA GLN A 5 -14.35 22.61 50.46
C GLN A 5 -14.63 22.32 48.98
N ILE A 6 -15.85 22.60 48.51
CA ILE A 6 -16.15 22.56 47.08
C ILE A 6 -15.61 23.86 46.47
N ALA A 7 -14.65 23.71 45.56
CA ALA A 7 -14.02 24.77 44.81
C ALA A 7 -15.06 25.55 43.98
N ALA A 8 -14.99 26.87 44.05
CA ALA A 8 -15.69 27.77 43.15
C ALA A 8 -15.18 27.52 41.72
N PHE A 9 -15.97 26.82 40.91
CA PHE A 9 -15.81 26.78 39.47
C PHE A 9 -16.42 28.09 38.94
N LEU A 10 -15.55 29.03 38.54
CA LEU A 10 -15.95 30.29 37.94
C LEU A 10 -16.82 30.02 36.70
N GLU A 11 -18.07 30.48 36.72
CA GLU A 11 -18.90 30.54 35.51
C GLU A 11 -18.37 31.63 34.56
N PRO A 12 -18.21 31.36 33.25
CA PRO A 12 -17.95 32.41 32.29
C PRO A 12 -19.24 33.19 32.03
N SER A 13 -19.21 34.49 32.32
CA SER A 13 -20.27 35.45 32.03
C SER A 13 -20.47 35.59 30.52
N TYR A 14 -21.64 35.19 30.01
CA TYR A 14 -22.02 35.33 28.60
C TYR A 14 -22.46 36.76 28.30
N GLY A 15 -21.60 37.49 27.59
CA GLY A 15 -21.89 38.82 27.05
C GLY A 15 -22.79 38.77 25.81
N ASN A 16 -23.67 39.77 25.75
CA ASN A 16 -24.69 40.07 24.74
C ASN A 16 -24.15 40.21 23.29
N GLY A 17 -23.90 39.08 22.61
CA GLY A 17 -23.49 39.03 21.20
C GLY A 17 -24.37 38.05 20.40
N SER A 18 -24.56 38.30 19.11
CA SER A 18 -25.37 37.42 18.27
C SER A 18 -24.79 36.00 18.22
N ILE A 19 -25.63 34.97 18.09
CA ILE A 19 -25.20 33.56 18.03
C ILE A 19 -24.10 33.34 16.97
N VAL A 20 -24.14 34.11 15.89
CA VAL A 20 -23.15 34.11 14.81
C VAL A 20 -21.78 34.63 15.29
N GLU A 21 -21.75 35.70 16.08
CA GLU A 21 -20.51 36.25 16.65
C GLU A 21 -19.90 35.30 17.69
N THR A 22 -20.73 34.65 18.50
CA THR A 22 -20.27 33.63 19.43
C THR A 22 -19.68 32.43 18.69
N PHE A 23 -20.37 31.92 17.66
CA PHE A 23 -19.84 30.84 16.84
C PHE A 23 -18.53 31.22 16.14
N LEU A 24 -18.45 32.44 15.59
CA LEU A 24 -17.24 32.93 14.92
C LEU A 24 -16.05 33.04 15.89
N ALA A 25 -16.29 33.52 17.11
CA ALA A 25 -15.25 33.60 18.13
C ALA A 25 -14.75 32.21 18.55
N GLU A 26 -15.66 31.26 18.73
CA GLU A 26 -15.34 29.87 19.06
C GLU A 26 -14.59 29.15 17.94
N PHE A 27 -15.05 29.33 16.69
CA PHE A 27 -14.39 28.77 15.51
C PHE A 27 -12.98 29.35 15.33
N LYS A 28 -12.82 30.67 15.52
CA LYS A 28 -11.52 31.34 15.44
C LYS A 28 -10.56 30.77 16.48
N ARG A 29 -11.01 30.58 17.72
CA ARG A 29 -10.21 29.96 18.78
C ARG A 29 -9.81 28.53 18.43
N ALA A 30 -10.72 27.74 17.87
CA ALA A 30 -10.43 26.39 17.41
C ALA A 30 -9.38 26.38 16.28
N ALA A 31 -9.50 27.27 15.30
CA ALA A 31 -8.53 27.41 14.21
C ALA A 31 -7.15 27.86 14.72
N GLU A 32 -7.08 28.82 15.66
CA GLU A 32 -5.84 29.26 16.29
C GLU A 32 -5.16 28.11 17.05
N ASN A 33 -5.92 27.30 17.77
CA ASN A 33 -5.41 26.10 18.45
C ASN A 33 -4.85 25.08 17.45
N VAL A 34 -5.53 24.85 16.32
CA VAL A 34 -5.02 23.96 15.26
C VAL A 34 -3.72 24.51 14.66
N VAL A 35 -3.63 25.82 14.41
CA VAL A 35 -2.40 26.47 13.92
C VAL A 35 -1.26 26.32 14.92
N GLN A 36 -1.53 26.48 16.22
CA GLN A 36 -0.51 26.31 17.26
C GLN A 36 -0.02 24.86 17.34
N LEU A 37 -0.93 23.89 17.27
CA LEU A 37 -0.59 22.46 17.23
C LEU A 37 0.26 22.10 16.00
N LEU A 38 -0.04 22.67 14.83
CA LEU A 38 0.75 22.48 13.61
C LEU A 38 2.13 23.15 13.67
N LYS A 39 2.26 24.27 14.38
CA LYS A 39 3.56 24.92 14.64
C LYS A 39 4.42 24.09 15.58
N GLU A 40 3.82 23.48 16.60
CA GLU A 40 4.52 22.64 17.59
C GLU A 40 4.86 21.25 17.04
N GLN A 41 4.03 20.70 16.15
CA GLN A 41 4.24 19.43 15.45
C GLN A 41 4.17 19.65 13.93
N PRO A 42 5.25 20.14 13.30
CA PRO A 42 5.28 20.34 11.86
C PRO A 42 5.06 18.98 11.18
N THR A 43 4.03 18.93 10.35
CA THR A 43 3.71 17.75 9.56
C THR A 43 4.64 17.72 8.35
N ILE A 44 5.53 16.73 8.29
CA ILE A 44 6.46 16.57 7.18
C ILE A 44 5.75 15.80 6.08
N PHE A 45 5.74 16.37 4.88
CA PHE A 45 5.28 15.67 3.69
C PHE A 45 6.38 14.77 3.18
N ALA A 46 6.13 13.46 3.16
CA ALA A 46 6.95 12.52 2.44
C ALA A 46 6.37 12.34 1.04
N HIS A 47 7.09 12.82 0.03
CA HIS A 47 6.78 12.51 -1.36
C HIS A 47 7.41 11.17 -1.70
N SER A 48 6.59 10.12 -1.82
CA SER A 48 7.06 8.84 -2.36
C SER A 48 6.59 8.74 -3.80
N GLN A 49 7.53 8.74 -4.74
CA GLN A 49 7.28 8.32 -6.11
C GLN A 49 7.63 6.84 -6.20
N ASN A 50 6.67 6.03 -6.65
CA ASN A 50 6.92 4.64 -7.01
C ASN A 50 6.91 4.54 -8.53
N THR A 51 7.98 4.01 -9.11
CA THR A 51 8.06 3.77 -10.55
C THR A 51 8.10 2.26 -10.79
N PHE A 52 7.26 1.83 -11.70
CA PHE A 52 7.14 0.44 -12.11
C PHE A 52 7.62 0.32 -13.56
N ASP A 53 8.81 -0.24 -13.72
CA ASP A 53 9.58 -0.31 -14.97
C ASP A 53 9.85 -1.75 -15.43
N GLY A 54 9.19 -2.72 -14.80
CA GLY A 54 9.38 -4.15 -15.07
C GLY A 54 10.63 -4.75 -14.40
N SER A 55 11.48 -3.97 -13.72
CA SER A 55 12.70 -4.48 -13.08
C SER A 55 12.43 -5.53 -11.99
N GLY A 56 11.37 -5.36 -11.21
CA GLY A 56 10.93 -6.34 -10.21
C GLY A 56 10.55 -7.69 -10.83
N ILE A 57 9.83 -7.66 -11.96
CA ILE A 57 9.47 -8.86 -12.72
C ILE A 57 10.73 -9.49 -13.31
N ARG A 58 11.59 -8.70 -13.96
CA ARG A 58 12.86 -9.17 -14.53
C ARG A 58 13.72 -9.88 -13.48
N ARG A 59 13.80 -9.33 -12.27
CA ARG A 59 14.51 -9.93 -11.14
C ARG A 59 13.90 -11.28 -10.76
N LEU A 60 12.59 -11.36 -10.63
CA LEU A 60 11.88 -12.60 -10.31
C LEU A 60 12.10 -13.67 -11.40
N LEU A 61 11.93 -13.32 -12.67
CA LEU A 61 12.12 -14.22 -13.82
C LEU A 61 13.56 -14.70 -13.97
N SER A 62 14.54 -13.90 -13.55
CA SER A 62 15.96 -14.27 -13.58
C SER A 62 16.34 -15.28 -12.47
N ASN A 63 15.54 -15.37 -11.40
CA ASN A 63 15.79 -16.26 -10.27
C ASN A 63 14.84 -17.46 -10.31
N LYS A 64 15.26 -18.54 -11.00
CA LYS A 64 14.44 -19.75 -11.16
C LYS A 64 13.92 -20.34 -9.85
N PHE A 65 14.75 -20.37 -8.80
CA PHE A 65 14.34 -20.94 -7.51
C PHE A 65 13.24 -20.12 -6.83
N GLU A 66 13.38 -18.79 -6.85
CA GLU A 66 12.36 -17.89 -6.30
C GLU A 66 11.08 -17.92 -7.14
N LEU A 67 11.21 -17.93 -8.47
CA LEU A 67 10.09 -18.09 -9.39
C LEU A 67 9.31 -19.38 -9.11
N ASP A 68 9.97 -20.54 -9.12
CA ASP A 68 9.33 -21.85 -8.89
C ASP A 68 8.61 -21.89 -7.54
N LYS A 69 9.27 -21.41 -6.47
CA LYS A 69 8.67 -21.32 -5.13
C LYS A 69 7.43 -20.42 -5.10
N THR A 70 7.47 -19.30 -5.80
CA THR A 70 6.38 -18.32 -5.80
C THR A 70 5.20 -18.84 -6.62
N LEU A 71 5.45 -19.49 -7.76
CA LEU A 71 4.45 -20.19 -8.57
C LEU A 71 3.77 -21.32 -7.77
N ASP A 72 4.54 -22.15 -7.07
CA ASP A 72 4.01 -23.20 -6.21
C ASP A 72 3.12 -22.63 -5.10
N SER A 73 3.54 -21.51 -4.51
CA SER A 73 2.78 -20.83 -3.45
C SER A 73 1.46 -20.26 -3.97
N ALA A 74 1.46 -19.64 -5.15
CA ALA A 74 0.26 -19.12 -5.81
C ALA A 74 -0.77 -20.23 -6.16
N LEU A 75 -0.29 -21.44 -6.44
CA LEU A 75 -1.13 -22.58 -6.85
C LEU A 75 -1.55 -23.48 -5.69
N LYS A 76 -0.98 -23.31 -4.49
CA LYS A 76 -1.29 -24.14 -3.31
C LYS A 76 -2.78 -24.14 -2.95
N GLY A 77 -3.46 -23.00 -3.15
CA GLY A 77 -4.89 -22.83 -2.90
C GLY A 77 -5.78 -22.90 -4.15
N ALA A 78 -5.21 -23.18 -5.33
CA ALA A 78 -5.96 -23.12 -6.58
C ALA A 78 -7.04 -24.22 -6.65
N PRO A 79 -8.27 -23.89 -7.07
CA PRO A 79 -9.31 -24.88 -7.29
C PRO A 79 -8.90 -25.81 -8.44
N ARG A 80 -8.98 -27.12 -8.19
CA ARG A 80 -8.64 -28.16 -9.16
C ARG A 80 -9.87 -28.97 -9.52
N ASP A 81 -9.97 -29.36 -10.80
CA ASP A 81 -11.00 -30.29 -11.27
C ASP A 81 -10.72 -31.74 -10.82
N ARG A 82 -11.59 -32.68 -11.22
CA ARG A 82 -11.43 -34.12 -10.93
C ARG A 82 -10.15 -34.74 -11.50
N ASN A 83 -9.52 -34.07 -12.47
CA ASN A 83 -8.31 -34.50 -13.15
C ASN A 83 -7.06 -33.73 -12.68
N GLY A 84 -7.18 -32.89 -11.65
CA GLY A 84 -6.10 -32.05 -11.13
C GLY A 84 -5.77 -30.82 -12.00
N LYS A 85 -6.62 -30.46 -12.97
CA LYS A 85 -6.46 -29.28 -13.83
C LYS A 85 -6.97 -28.03 -13.14
N ILE A 86 -6.36 -26.89 -13.46
CA ILE A 86 -6.67 -25.57 -12.92
C ILE A 86 -7.37 -24.76 -14.00
N SER A 87 -8.43 -24.05 -13.61
CA SER A 87 -9.17 -23.18 -14.52
C SER A 87 -8.41 -21.88 -14.81
N LYS A 88 -8.40 -21.44 -16.06
CA LYS A 88 -7.77 -20.17 -16.49
C LYS A 88 -8.42 -18.94 -15.87
N GLU A 89 -9.66 -19.05 -15.40
CA GLU A 89 -10.33 -17.98 -14.64
C GLU A 89 -9.61 -17.66 -13.31
N TYR A 90 -8.75 -18.57 -12.82
CA TYR A 90 -7.89 -18.34 -11.66
C TYR A 90 -6.63 -17.51 -11.98
N LEU A 91 -6.34 -17.20 -13.26
CA LEU A 91 -5.14 -16.45 -13.65
C LEU A 91 -5.04 -15.09 -12.95
N GLY A 92 -6.14 -14.34 -12.85
CA GLY A 92 -6.12 -13.04 -12.16
C GLY A 92 -5.72 -13.15 -10.69
N VAL A 93 -6.29 -14.11 -9.96
CA VAL A 93 -5.96 -14.37 -8.54
C VAL A 93 -4.53 -14.84 -8.37
N ALA A 94 -4.05 -15.70 -9.28
CA ALA A 94 -2.68 -16.16 -9.27
C ALA A 94 -1.69 -15.02 -9.56
N ILE A 95 -1.96 -14.12 -10.52
CA ILE A 95 -1.11 -12.96 -10.79
C ILE A 95 -1.08 -11.99 -9.60
N ASP A 96 -2.23 -11.72 -8.96
CA ASP A 96 -2.28 -10.86 -7.76
C ASP A 96 -1.44 -11.43 -6.61
N SER A 97 -1.46 -12.75 -6.42
CA SER A 97 -0.62 -13.41 -5.41
C SER A 97 0.87 -13.42 -5.76
N LEU A 98 1.25 -13.24 -7.03
CA LEU A 98 2.64 -13.05 -7.48
C LEU A 98 3.07 -11.58 -7.44
N ALA A 99 2.13 -10.62 -7.39
CA ALA A 99 2.40 -9.20 -7.57
C ALA A 99 3.47 -8.68 -6.60
N ALA A 100 3.39 -9.04 -5.32
CA ALA A 100 4.35 -8.63 -4.30
C ALA A 100 5.78 -9.10 -4.60
N SER A 101 5.96 -10.35 -5.04
CA SER A 101 7.28 -10.89 -5.41
C SER A 101 7.82 -10.25 -6.70
N ALA A 102 6.91 -9.89 -7.61
CA ALA A 102 7.22 -9.23 -8.88
C ALA A 102 7.42 -7.70 -8.76
N GLY A 103 7.24 -7.11 -7.58
CA GLY A 103 7.31 -5.66 -7.38
C GLY A 103 6.16 -4.88 -8.02
N LEU A 104 5.05 -5.57 -8.31
CA LEU A 104 3.82 -4.98 -8.83
C LEU A 104 2.92 -4.51 -7.68
N PRO A 105 2.07 -3.50 -7.92
CA PRO A 105 1.06 -3.13 -6.93
C PRO A 105 -0.01 -4.23 -6.83
N PRO A 106 -0.69 -4.35 -5.69
CA PRO A 106 -1.91 -5.15 -5.60
C PRO A 106 -2.94 -4.68 -6.63
N LEU A 107 -3.76 -5.60 -7.15
CA LEU A 107 -4.85 -5.22 -8.05
C LEU A 107 -5.80 -4.21 -7.37
N GLY A 108 -6.23 -3.19 -8.11
CA GLY A 108 -7.10 -2.12 -7.62
C GLY A 108 -6.37 -0.96 -6.94
N ALA A 109 -5.03 -1.04 -6.79
CA ALA A 109 -4.27 0.04 -6.16
C ALA A 109 -3.86 1.14 -7.17
N VAL A 110 -3.69 0.78 -8.45
CA VAL A 110 -3.26 1.70 -9.51
C VAL A 110 -3.99 1.32 -10.80
N ASP A 111 -4.98 2.11 -11.21
CA ASP A 111 -5.84 1.82 -12.38
C ASP A 111 -5.03 1.51 -13.65
N GLN A 112 -3.98 2.30 -13.93
CA GLN A 112 -3.10 2.09 -15.08
C GLN A 112 -2.41 0.72 -15.07
N MET A 113 -2.12 0.19 -13.87
CA MET A 113 -1.53 -1.14 -13.74
C MET A 113 -2.54 -2.25 -13.86
N ASP A 114 -3.75 -2.02 -13.37
CA ASP A 114 -4.84 -2.97 -13.54
C ASP A 114 -5.16 -3.15 -15.02
N ASP A 115 -5.14 -2.07 -15.81
CA ASP A 115 -5.31 -2.14 -17.26
C ASP A 115 -4.22 -2.99 -17.93
N ILE A 116 -2.95 -2.75 -17.62
CA ILE A 116 -1.80 -3.52 -18.15
C ILE A 116 -1.91 -5.01 -17.76
N MET A 117 -2.21 -5.30 -16.50
CA MET A 117 -2.34 -6.67 -16.00
C MET A 117 -3.54 -7.38 -16.65
N ASN A 118 -4.68 -6.71 -16.76
CA ASN A 118 -5.88 -7.27 -17.39
C ASN A 118 -5.70 -7.49 -18.89
N GLU A 119 -5.02 -6.58 -19.58
CA GLU A 119 -4.67 -6.74 -21.00
C GLU A 119 -3.75 -7.95 -21.20
N ALA A 120 -2.72 -8.08 -20.36
CA ALA A 120 -1.83 -9.24 -20.41
C ALA A 120 -2.61 -10.55 -20.18
N ILE A 121 -3.46 -10.64 -19.15
CA ILE A 121 -4.27 -11.85 -18.89
C ILE A 121 -5.16 -12.18 -20.10
N LYS A 122 -5.83 -11.19 -20.71
CA LYS A 122 -6.69 -11.40 -21.88
C LYS A 122 -5.93 -11.96 -23.09
N MET A 123 -4.67 -11.56 -23.30
CA MET A 123 -3.86 -12.09 -24.41
C MET A 123 -3.62 -13.60 -24.30
N PHE A 124 -3.54 -14.15 -23.08
CA PHE A 124 -3.27 -15.57 -22.84
C PHE A 124 -4.53 -16.40 -22.55
N ASP A 125 -5.68 -15.76 -22.33
CA ASP A 125 -6.97 -16.41 -22.15
C ASP A 125 -7.66 -16.81 -23.49
N ALA A 126 -7.13 -16.38 -24.63
CA ALA A 126 -7.72 -16.61 -25.96
C ALA A 126 -7.68 -18.08 -26.48
N GLY A 127 -7.32 -19.06 -25.66
CA GLY A 127 -7.17 -20.46 -26.07
C GLY A 127 -8.40 -21.35 -25.78
N ASP A 128 -8.62 -22.38 -26.61
CA ASP A 128 -9.80 -23.26 -26.59
C ASP A 128 -10.07 -24.01 -25.27
N SER A 129 -9.04 -24.24 -24.43
CA SER A 129 -9.19 -24.97 -23.17
C SER A 129 -9.32 -24.04 -21.96
N LYS A 130 -10.48 -24.09 -21.30
CA LYS A 130 -10.75 -23.37 -20.04
C LYS A 130 -9.94 -23.88 -18.84
N THR A 131 -9.46 -25.12 -18.89
CA THR A 131 -8.69 -25.76 -17.82
C THR A 131 -7.38 -26.31 -18.35
N VAL A 132 -6.30 -26.17 -17.59
CA VAL A 132 -4.94 -26.58 -17.98
C VAL A 132 -4.26 -27.35 -16.87
N LYS A 133 -3.23 -28.13 -17.19
CA LYS A 133 -2.43 -28.82 -16.16
C LYS A 133 -1.60 -27.82 -15.35
N GLU A 134 -1.13 -28.22 -14.17
CA GLU A 134 -0.35 -27.34 -13.30
C GLU A 134 0.90 -26.77 -13.99
N ASP A 135 1.69 -27.59 -14.69
CA ASP A 135 2.89 -27.12 -15.40
C ASP A 135 2.57 -26.13 -16.53
N GLU A 136 1.47 -26.36 -17.23
CA GLU A 136 0.97 -25.47 -18.28
C GLU A 136 0.47 -24.15 -17.67
N PHE A 137 -0.20 -24.21 -16.52
CA PHE A 137 -0.63 -23.03 -15.77
C PHE A 137 0.57 -22.20 -15.29
N LYS A 138 1.61 -22.84 -14.74
CA LYS A 138 2.87 -22.19 -14.34
C LYS A 138 3.55 -21.49 -15.51
N LYS A 139 3.54 -22.14 -16.68
CA LYS A 139 4.05 -21.56 -17.92
C LYS A 139 3.26 -20.33 -18.33
N LEU A 140 1.92 -20.39 -18.31
CA LEU A 140 1.06 -19.23 -18.60
C LEU A 140 1.33 -18.05 -17.65
N LEU A 141 1.45 -18.29 -16.34
CA LEU A 141 1.80 -17.24 -15.38
C LEU A 141 3.14 -16.58 -15.70
N THR A 142 4.14 -17.39 -16.05
CA THR A 142 5.47 -16.90 -16.41
C THR A 142 5.43 -16.06 -17.71
N GLU A 143 4.65 -16.49 -18.70
CA GLU A 143 4.48 -15.75 -19.96
C GLU A 143 3.72 -14.42 -19.76
N ILE A 144 2.67 -14.42 -18.93
CA ILE A 144 1.93 -13.19 -18.56
C ILE A 144 2.86 -12.20 -17.85
N LEU A 145 3.64 -12.66 -16.88
CA LEU A 145 4.65 -11.82 -16.21
C LEU A 145 5.67 -11.27 -17.21
N GLY A 146 6.15 -12.10 -18.14
CA GLY A 146 7.03 -11.66 -19.22
C GLY A 146 6.40 -10.59 -20.11
N SER A 147 5.11 -10.72 -20.43
CA SER A 147 4.37 -9.71 -21.21
C SER A 147 4.25 -8.38 -20.45
N ILE A 148 3.85 -8.42 -19.17
CA ILE A 148 3.77 -7.23 -18.32
C ILE A 148 5.15 -6.55 -18.22
N MET A 149 6.22 -7.34 -18.04
CA MET A 149 7.59 -6.84 -18.01
C MET A 149 7.93 -6.07 -19.29
N LEU A 150 7.66 -6.64 -20.48
CA LEU A 150 7.95 -5.97 -21.75
C LEU A 150 7.12 -4.69 -21.94
N GLN A 151 5.85 -4.67 -21.51
CA GLN A 151 5.03 -3.47 -21.56
C GLN A 151 5.58 -2.35 -20.66
N LEU A 152 6.00 -2.69 -19.43
CA LEU A 152 6.56 -1.73 -18.48
C LEU A 152 7.97 -1.25 -18.87
N GLU A 153 8.77 -2.08 -19.54
CA GLU A 153 10.06 -1.67 -20.10
C GLU A 153 9.89 -0.65 -21.25
N GLY A 154 8.83 -0.81 -22.05
CA GLY A 154 8.49 0.14 -23.11
C GLY A 154 7.82 1.41 -22.59
N ASN A 155 7.01 1.31 -21.54
CA ASN A 155 6.25 2.42 -20.96
C ASN A 155 6.13 2.28 -19.43
N PRO A 156 7.10 2.82 -18.65
CA PRO A 156 7.09 2.70 -17.20
C PRO A 156 6.01 3.58 -16.57
N VAL A 157 5.33 3.05 -15.55
CA VAL A 157 4.26 3.74 -14.83
C VAL A 157 4.83 4.36 -13.55
N SER A 158 4.59 5.66 -13.34
CA SER A 158 5.03 6.37 -12.13
C SER A 158 3.85 6.87 -11.31
N VAL A 159 3.79 6.48 -10.05
CA VAL A 159 2.75 6.87 -9.09
C VAL A 159 3.37 7.73 -8.00
N SER A 160 2.96 9.00 -7.92
CA SER A 160 3.33 9.90 -6.83
C SER A 160 2.28 9.84 -5.73
N ILE A 161 2.66 9.35 -4.55
CA ILE A 161 1.82 9.40 -3.35
C ILE A 161 2.38 10.50 -2.45
N THR A 162 1.57 11.54 -2.22
CA THR A 162 1.84 12.54 -1.19
C THR A 162 1.29 12.03 0.13
N ARG A 163 2.14 11.50 1.01
CA ARG A 163 1.74 11.15 2.37
C ARG A 163 2.10 12.28 3.31
N SER A 164 1.11 12.71 4.09
CA SER A 164 1.30 13.58 5.25
C SER A 164 1.74 12.71 6.42
N CYS A 165 3.01 12.78 6.82
CA CYS A 165 3.52 12.05 7.97
C CYS A 165 3.50 12.97 9.20
N MET A 166 2.71 12.61 10.22
CA MET A 166 2.89 13.19 11.55
C MET A 166 4.14 12.59 12.17
N SER A 167 5.25 13.34 12.19
CA SER A 167 6.48 12.90 12.84
C SER A 167 6.32 12.95 14.36
N GLN A 168 5.85 11.87 14.98
CA GLN A 168 6.03 11.69 16.43
C GLN A 168 7.50 11.28 16.70
N LEU A 169 8.26 12.25 17.23
CA LEU A 169 9.49 12.08 18.01
C LEU A 169 10.66 11.33 17.32
N LEU A 170 11.57 12.11 16.70
CA LEU A 170 12.99 11.84 16.86
C LEU A 170 13.34 11.98 18.36
N ARG A 171 13.29 10.88 19.12
CA ARG A 171 14.18 10.74 20.27
C ARG A 171 15.50 10.21 19.70
N PRO A 172 16.62 10.95 19.81
CA PRO A 172 17.91 10.38 19.45
C PRO A 172 18.15 9.13 20.30
N PRO A 173 18.70 8.04 19.73
CA PRO A 173 19.03 6.86 20.52
C PRO A 173 19.98 7.26 21.65
N PRO A 174 19.83 6.72 22.87
CA PRO A 174 20.79 6.97 23.93
C PRO A 174 22.17 6.52 23.44
N SER A 175 23.13 7.44 23.51
CA SER A 175 24.51 7.25 23.10
C SER A 175 25.06 5.94 23.66
N CYS A 176 25.43 5.01 22.77
CA CYS A 176 26.12 3.79 23.15
C CYS A 176 27.50 4.15 23.71
N SER A 177 27.64 4.15 25.03
CA SER A 177 28.92 4.34 25.71
C SER A 177 29.86 3.20 25.34
N ARG A 178 30.83 3.49 24.48
CA ARG A 178 31.93 2.62 24.06
C ARG A 178 32.75 2.21 25.29
N ARG A 179 32.48 1.05 25.90
CA ARG A 179 33.42 0.39 26.84
C ARG A 179 34.69 0.04 26.06
N ARG A 180 35.74 0.84 26.24
CA ARG A 180 37.11 0.37 26.01
C ARG A 180 37.44 -0.58 27.15
N HIS A 181 37.49 -1.88 26.87
CA HIS A 181 38.22 -2.79 27.73
C HIS A 181 39.72 -2.59 27.44
N SER A 182 40.45 -2.26 28.49
CA SER A 182 41.91 -2.37 28.54
C SER A 182 42.30 -3.78 28.93
#